data_AF-A0A9Q8ZR85-F1
#
_entry.id   AF-A0A9Q8ZR85-F1
#
_cell.length_a   1.000
_cell.length_b   1.000
_cell.length_c   1.000
_cell.angle_alpha   90.00
_cell.angle_beta   90.00
_cell.angle_gamma   90.00
#
_symmetry.space_group_name_H-M   'P 1'
#
loop_
_entity.id
_entity.type
_entity.pdbx_description
1 polymer ?
#
loop_
_entity_poly.entity_id
_entity_poly.type
_entity_poly.pdbx_seq_one_letter_code
_entity_poly.pdbx_strand_id
1 'polypeptide(L)'
;MIRRYTATLFAGAIFIAPVTPAAAQGTVRSISETDKAQGSQAHPQLMAEFGGAYKGPQAAFVERVGKRVAVQSGLSNAQGDFTVTLLDSPVENAFAIPGGYVYVTRQLLALMNSEAELASVLGHEVGHVAARHAAGRQRTSTIGAVLAGVVGTAAGNSTLGRLAGGGARTAARLVTLKYGRDQEYQADALGVRYIAAANYNPYAAADMLFSLDQSSGIAAQSSGTARTLPGWASTHPNGPDRVARAEQLAKATAKTRPAATQDTAFLRMLDGMPYGDGKQGKQMIRIVTVGPRDTVATLSARMAVPDLKQERFEVLNGLTEDTPVRPGMLVKLVVAR
;
A
#
# COMPACT_ATOMS: atom_id res chain seq x y z
N MET A 1 8.22 28.76 -40.42
CA MET A 1 7.99 29.77 -39.36
C MET A 1 7.82 29.03 -38.03
N ILE A 2 8.84 29.09 -37.17
CA ILE A 2 8.89 28.35 -35.89
C ILE A 2 8.46 29.29 -34.78
N ARG A 3 7.31 29.02 -34.15
CA ARG A 3 6.87 29.73 -32.93
C ARG A 3 7.64 29.19 -31.74
N ARG A 4 8.52 30.01 -31.17
CA ARG A 4 9.21 29.75 -29.90
C ARG A 4 8.25 30.05 -28.76
N TYR A 5 7.90 29.05 -27.96
CA TYR A 5 7.20 29.24 -26.69
C TYR A 5 8.26 29.50 -25.61
N THR A 6 8.31 30.73 -25.10
CA THR A 6 9.05 31.06 -23.88
C THR A 6 8.25 30.59 -22.68
N ALA A 7 8.72 29.53 -22.02
CA ALA A 7 8.19 29.07 -20.74
C ALA A 7 8.77 29.94 -19.62
N THR A 8 7.94 30.74 -18.98
CA THR A 8 8.30 31.52 -17.79
C THR A 8 8.32 30.58 -16.58
N LEU A 9 9.52 30.24 -16.11
CA LEU A 9 9.73 29.48 -14.86
C LEU A 9 9.38 30.36 -13.66
N PHE A 10 8.25 30.10 -13.01
CA PHE A 10 7.98 30.61 -11.66
C PHE A 10 8.73 29.73 -10.65
N ALA A 11 9.84 30.24 -10.13
CA ALA A 11 10.52 29.68 -8.97
C ALA A 11 9.72 30.01 -7.71
N GLY A 12 8.72 29.18 -7.38
CA GLY A 12 8.05 29.23 -6.08
C GLY A 12 8.99 28.68 -4.99
N ALA A 13 9.46 29.53 -4.09
CA ALA A 13 10.21 29.10 -2.92
C ALA A 13 9.29 28.31 -1.98
N ILE A 14 9.40 26.98 -2.01
CA ILE A 14 8.76 26.10 -1.05
C ILE A 14 9.56 26.21 0.25
N PHE A 15 9.01 26.91 1.25
CA PHE A 15 9.55 26.91 2.60
C PHE A 15 9.27 25.54 3.24
N ILE A 16 10.31 24.70 3.32
CA ILE A 16 10.31 23.47 4.11
C ILE A 16 10.90 23.82 5.48
N ALA A 17 10.12 23.68 6.55
CA ALA A 17 10.66 23.79 7.89
C ALA A 17 11.75 22.71 8.09
N PRO A 18 12.90 23.05 8.69
CA PRO A 18 13.99 22.09 8.88
C PRO A 18 13.49 20.91 9.72
N VAL A 19 13.64 19.69 9.20
CA VAL A 19 13.47 18.46 9.98
C VAL A 19 14.68 18.38 10.90
N THR A 20 14.47 18.71 12.17
CA THR A 20 15.51 18.58 13.20
C THR A 20 15.90 17.12 13.38
N PRO A 21 17.20 16.82 13.56
CA PRO A 21 17.64 15.47 13.85
C PRO A 21 17.13 15.05 15.24
N ALA A 22 16.47 13.88 15.27
CA ALA A 22 16.09 13.09 16.44
C ALA A 22 15.54 13.86 17.67
N ALA A 23 14.32 14.37 17.56
CA ALA A 23 13.47 14.46 18.76
C ALA A 23 12.85 13.08 19.04
N ALA A 24 12.96 12.69 20.31
CA ALA A 24 12.57 11.42 20.93
C ALA A 24 11.35 10.74 20.29
N GLN A 25 11.38 9.40 20.29
CA GLN A 25 10.17 8.57 20.21
C GLN A 25 9.05 9.28 20.97
N GLY A 26 8.03 9.77 20.26
CA GLY A 26 6.87 10.36 20.90
C GLY A 26 6.35 9.40 21.95
N THR A 27 5.77 9.91 23.04
CA THR A 27 5.21 9.07 24.10
C THR A 27 4.43 7.92 23.50
N VAL A 28 4.89 6.69 23.77
CA VAL A 28 4.24 5.47 23.28
C VAL A 28 2.80 5.53 23.76
N ARG A 29 1.87 5.60 22.81
CA ARG A 29 0.45 5.49 23.08
C ARG A 29 0.14 4.02 23.18
N SER A 30 -0.72 3.63 24.12
CA SER A 30 -1.36 2.32 24.06
C SER A 30 -2.52 2.41 23.06
N ILE A 31 -2.68 1.41 22.21
CA ILE A 31 -3.92 1.23 21.42
C ILE A 31 -5.08 1.17 22.42
N SER A 32 -6.06 2.05 22.27
CA SER A 32 -7.16 2.14 23.25
C SER A 32 -8.05 0.90 23.20
N GLU A 33 -8.70 0.55 24.30
CA GLU A 33 -9.65 -0.56 24.35
C GLU A 33 -10.82 -0.36 23.37
N THR A 34 -11.24 0.89 23.15
CA THR A 34 -12.24 1.22 22.13
C THR A 34 -11.74 0.92 20.72
N ASP A 35 -10.50 1.30 20.39
CA ASP A 35 -9.91 1.01 19.08
C ASP A 35 -9.76 -0.50 18.86
N LYS A 36 -9.33 -1.24 19.89
CA LYS A 36 -9.24 -2.72 19.85
C LYS A 36 -10.60 -3.35 19.57
N ALA A 37 -11.64 -2.95 20.31
CA ALA A 37 -12.99 -3.47 20.14
C ALA A 37 -13.57 -3.19 18.74
N GLN A 38 -13.35 -1.97 18.22
CA GLN A 38 -13.77 -1.60 16.86
C GLN A 38 -13.04 -2.44 15.80
N GLY A 39 -11.72 -2.57 15.92
CA GLY A 39 -10.90 -3.37 15.02
C GLY A 39 -11.32 -4.85 15.02
N SER A 40 -11.50 -5.44 16.20
CA SER A 40 -11.91 -6.84 16.34
C SER A 40 -13.31 -7.10 15.78
N GLN A 41 -14.21 -6.12 15.89
CA GLN A 41 -15.56 -6.24 15.32
C GLN A 41 -15.51 -6.16 13.78
N ALA A 42 -14.65 -5.31 13.21
CA ALA A 42 -14.53 -5.09 11.77
C ALA A 42 -13.76 -6.22 11.05
N HIS A 43 -12.78 -6.81 11.72
CA HIS A 43 -11.82 -7.76 11.13
C HIS A 43 -12.50 -8.93 10.39
N PRO A 44 -13.46 -9.69 10.96
CA PRO A 44 -14.07 -10.82 10.25
C PRO A 44 -14.79 -10.41 8.95
N GLN A 45 -15.39 -9.22 8.89
CA GLN A 45 -16.07 -8.76 7.68
C GLN A 45 -15.07 -8.36 6.59
N LEU A 46 -13.96 -7.73 6.98
CA LEU A 46 -12.87 -7.39 6.05
C LEU A 46 -12.20 -8.64 5.50
N MET A 47 -12.01 -9.66 6.33
CA MET A 47 -11.54 -10.96 5.87
C MET A 47 -12.49 -11.56 4.83
N ALA A 48 -13.81 -11.53 5.08
CA ALA A 48 -14.80 -12.03 4.13
C ALA A 48 -14.83 -11.24 2.80
N GLU A 49 -14.75 -9.91 2.88
CA GLU A 49 -14.80 -9.02 1.71
C GLU A 49 -13.59 -9.20 0.78
N PHE A 50 -12.40 -9.39 1.34
CA PHE A 50 -11.14 -9.44 0.58
C PHE A 50 -10.60 -10.86 0.37
N GLY A 51 -11.48 -11.87 0.31
CA GLY A 51 -11.10 -13.24 -0.06
C GLY A 51 -10.42 -14.06 1.05
N GLY A 52 -10.35 -13.52 2.27
CA GLY A 52 -9.78 -14.19 3.43
C GLY A 52 -8.26 -14.07 3.54
N ALA A 53 -7.69 -14.79 4.52
CA ALA A 53 -6.25 -14.82 4.73
C ALA A 53 -5.58 -15.65 3.64
N TYR A 54 -4.52 -15.09 3.06
CA TYR A 54 -3.65 -15.83 2.16
C TYR A 54 -2.93 -16.96 2.92
N LYS A 55 -2.92 -18.17 2.35
CA LYS A 55 -2.47 -19.40 3.03
C LYS A 55 -1.02 -19.81 2.73
N GLY A 56 -0.35 -19.15 1.79
CA GLY A 56 1.02 -19.47 1.40
C GLY A 56 2.09 -18.93 2.37
N PRO A 57 3.35 -19.37 2.23
CA PRO A 57 4.46 -18.96 3.10
C PRO A 57 4.71 -17.43 3.10
N GLN A 58 4.27 -16.73 2.06
CA GLN A 58 4.33 -15.28 1.93
C GLN A 58 3.61 -14.55 3.08
N ALA A 59 2.57 -15.14 3.67
CA ALA A 59 1.82 -14.52 4.75
C ALA A 59 2.69 -14.24 5.99
N ALA A 60 3.51 -15.21 6.40
CA ALA A 60 4.42 -15.07 7.54
C ALA A 60 5.53 -14.03 7.28
N PHE A 61 5.96 -13.89 6.02
CA PHE A 61 6.90 -12.85 5.62
C PHE A 61 6.27 -11.46 5.79
N VAL A 62 5.07 -11.26 5.24
CA VAL A 62 4.32 -10.00 5.33
C VAL A 62 4.04 -9.62 6.78
N GLU A 63 3.61 -10.58 7.60
CA GLU A 63 3.32 -10.36 9.00
C GLU A 63 4.56 -9.84 9.76
N ARG A 64 5.71 -10.48 9.55
CA ARG A 64 6.98 -10.07 10.18
C ARG A 64 7.39 -8.66 9.79
N VAL A 65 7.31 -8.31 8.50
CA VAL A 65 7.66 -6.98 7.99
C VAL A 65 6.72 -5.93 8.56
N GLY A 66 5.40 -6.17 8.48
CA GLY A 66 4.41 -5.23 9.00
C GLY A 66 4.54 -4.98 10.49
N LYS A 67 4.74 -6.03 11.30
CA LYS A 67 4.94 -5.87 12.75
C LYS A 67 6.21 -5.08 13.06
N ARG A 68 7.30 -5.32 12.34
CA ARG A 68 8.57 -4.59 12.51
C ARG A 68 8.41 -3.09 12.26
N VAL A 69 7.66 -2.71 11.24
CA VAL A 69 7.41 -1.30 10.90
C VAL A 69 6.37 -0.68 11.84
N ALA A 70 5.30 -1.42 12.16
CA ALA A 70 4.18 -0.90 12.94
C ALA A 70 4.59 -0.47 14.36
N VAL A 71 5.51 -1.19 15.02
CA VAL A 71 6.03 -0.80 16.35
C VAL A 71 6.82 0.51 16.33
N GLN A 72 7.29 0.97 15.16
CA GLN A 72 7.96 2.28 15.03
C GLN A 72 6.99 3.46 15.06
N SER A 73 5.68 3.19 15.01
CA SER A 73 4.65 4.22 14.95
C SER A 73 4.39 4.97 16.25
N GLY A 74 4.84 4.40 17.38
CA GLY A 74 4.47 4.88 18.71
C GLY A 74 3.03 4.56 19.11
N LEU A 75 2.29 3.75 18.34
CA LEU A 75 0.95 3.24 18.72
C LEU A 75 1.00 2.06 19.69
N SER A 76 2.12 1.36 19.74
CA SER A 76 2.48 0.35 20.74
C SER A 76 3.94 -0.04 20.52
N ASN A 77 4.62 -0.51 21.57
CA ASN A 77 5.94 -1.13 21.49
C ASN A 77 5.87 -2.67 21.39
N ALA A 78 4.69 -3.27 21.58
CA ALA A 78 4.51 -4.72 21.53
C ALA A 78 4.07 -5.14 20.12
N GLN A 79 4.87 -6.00 19.46
CA GLN A 79 4.48 -6.57 18.16
C GLN A 79 3.18 -7.37 18.22
N GLY A 80 2.84 -7.93 19.40
CA GLY A 80 1.60 -8.67 19.64
C GLY A 80 0.33 -7.80 19.56
N ASP A 81 0.45 -6.48 19.68
CA ASP A 81 -0.68 -5.56 19.54
C ASP A 81 -1.06 -5.27 18.09
N PHE A 82 -0.26 -5.75 17.13
CA PHE A 82 -0.51 -5.56 15.71
C PHE A 82 -0.89 -6.88 15.03
N THR A 83 -2.04 -6.87 14.35
CA THR A 83 -2.49 -7.97 13.49
C THR A 83 -2.25 -7.58 12.03
N VAL A 84 -1.24 -8.18 11.41
CA VAL A 84 -0.88 -7.89 10.01
C VAL A 84 -1.32 -9.06 9.14
N THR A 85 -2.14 -8.80 8.12
CA THR A 85 -2.72 -9.85 7.28
C THR A 85 -2.43 -9.64 5.80
N LEU A 86 -1.87 -10.66 5.16
CA LEU A 86 -1.88 -10.79 3.70
C LEU A 86 -3.24 -11.35 3.25
N LEU A 87 -3.99 -10.57 2.48
CA LEU A 87 -5.32 -10.93 1.97
C LEU A 87 -5.23 -11.64 0.62
N ASP A 88 -6.01 -12.70 0.43
CA ASP A 88 -6.12 -13.44 -0.83
C ASP A 88 -7.05 -12.72 -1.83
N SER A 89 -6.71 -11.46 -2.12
CA SER A 89 -7.49 -10.60 -3.01
C SER A 89 -6.73 -10.27 -4.30
N PRO A 90 -7.41 -10.33 -5.46
CA PRO A 90 -6.86 -9.87 -6.73
C PRO A 90 -6.92 -8.34 -6.91
N VAL A 91 -7.42 -7.60 -5.92
CA VAL A 91 -7.48 -6.13 -5.97
C VAL A 91 -6.17 -5.57 -5.45
N GLU A 92 -5.55 -4.63 -6.17
CA GLU A 92 -4.37 -3.89 -5.69
C GLU A 92 -4.78 -2.94 -4.55
N ASN A 93 -4.59 -3.36 -3.30
CA ASN A 93 -4.91 -2.54 -2.14
C ASN A 93 -4.06 -2.86 -0.89
N ALA A 94 -3.98 -1.88 0.01
CA ALA A 94 -3.55 -1.99 1.39
C ALA A 94 -4.35 -1.00 2.24
N PHE A 95 -4.52 -1.30 3.52
CA PHE A 95 -5.21 -0.40 4.45
C PHE A 95 -4.88 -0.78 5.90
N ALA A 96 -5.06 0.17 6.82
CA ALA A 96 -5.08 -0.10 8.25
C ALA A 96 -6.32 0.49 8.92
N ILE A 97 -6.78 -0.18 9.98
CA ILE A 97 -7.92 0.28 10.80
C ILE A 97 -7.47 0.40 12.27
N PRO A 98 -8.24 1.11 13.12
CA PRO A 98 -8.00 1.12 14.56
C PRO A 98 -7.92 -0.28 15.17
N GLY A 99 -7.21 -0.42 16.28
CA GLY A 99 -7.05 -1.71 16.97
C GLY A 99 -5.80 -2.50 16.56
N GLY A 100 -4.91 -1.92 15.75
CA GLY A 100 -3.65 -2.54 15.35
C GLY A 100 -3.75 -3.46 14.13
N TYR A 101 -4.84 -3.38 13.37
CA TYR A 101 -5.04 -4.22 12.18
C TYR A 101 -4.51 -3.54 10.92
N VAL A 102 -3.62 -4.23 10.21
CA VAL A 102 -2.98 -3.77 8.98
C VAL A 102 -3.11 -4.85 7.91
N TYR A 103 -3.45 -4.45 6.69
CA TYR A 103 -3.75 -5.36 5.60
C TYR A 103 -3.02 -4.96 4.33
N VAL A 104 -2.59 -5.97 3.57
CA VAL A 104 -2.11 -5.82 2.20
C VAL A 104 -2.64 -6.99 1.39
N THR A 105 -2.96 -6.74 0.13
CA THR A 105 -3.47 -7.76 -0.80
C THR A 105 -2.33 -8.45 -1.53
N ARG A 106 -2.52 -9.73 -1.91
CA ARG A 106 -1.54 -10.44 -2.76
C ARG A 106 -1.28 -9.74 -4.08
N GLN A 107 -2.28 -9.07 -4.66
CA GLN A 107 -2.11 -8.36 -5.92
C GLN A 107 -1.18 -7.15 -5.77
N LEU A 108 -1.33 -6.35 -4.71
CA LEU A 108 -0.41 -5.24 -4.45
C LEU A 108 0.99 -5.74 -4.08
N LEU A 109 1.09 -6.83 -3.32
CA LEU A 109 2.38 -7.46 -2.99
C LEU A 109 3.14 -7.90 -4.27
N ALA A 110 2.44 -8.34 -5.32
CA ALA A 110 3.06 -8.75 -6.58
C ALA A 110 3.77 -7.60 -7.31
N LEU A 111 3.28 -6.36 -7.14
CA LEU A 111 3.84 -5.17 -7.77
C LEU A 111 5.20 -4.79 -7.17
N MET A 112 5.42 -5.05 -5.88
CA MET A 112 6.62 -4.67 -5.13
C MET A 112 7.86 -5.42 -5.61
N ASN A 113 9.03 -4.79 -5.51
CA ASN A 113 10.33 -5.36 -5.91
C ASN A 113 11.32 -5.49 -4.74
N SER A 114 10.93 -5.08 -3.52
CA SER A 114 11.77 -5.21 -2.32
C SER A 114 10.98 -5.32 -1.02
N GLU A 115 11.60 -5.89 0.03
CA GLU A 115 11.05 -5.88 1.39
C GLU A 115 10.82 -4.44 1.89
N ALA A 116 11.65 -3.50 1.45
CA ALA A 116 11.55 -2.09 1.82
C ALA A 116 10.33 -1.39 1.19
N GLU A 117 9.93 -1.75 -0.03
CA GLU A 117 8.69 -1.25 -0.64
C GLU A 117 7.47 -1.76 0.12
N LEU A 118 7.44 -3.05 0.48
CA LEU A 118 6.40 -3.60 1.36
C LEU A 118 6.34 -2.85 2.70
N ALA A 119 7.50 -2.64 3.33
CA ALA A 119 7.61 -1.87 4.56
C ALA A 119 7.06 -0.45 4.40
N SER A 120 7.31 0.21 3.25
CA SER A 120 6.82 1.57 2.99
C SER A 120 5.30 1.64 2.90
N VAL A 121 4.66 0.70 2.20
CA VAL A 121 3.19 0.64 2.11
C VAL A 121 2.59 0.39 3.49
N LEU A 122 3.07 -0.61 4.22
CA LEU A 122 2.56 -0.92 5.56
C LEU A 122 2.82 0.24 6.55
N GLY A 123 3.97 0.89 6.44
CA GLY A 123 4.32 2.08 7.24
C GLY A 123 3.41 3.28 6.95
N HIS A 124 3.05 3.50 5.69
CA HIS A 124 2.10 4.53 5.27
C HIS A 124 0.71 4.28 5.87
N GLU A 125 0.21 3.05 5.79
CA GLU A 125 -1.09 2.68 6.38
C GLU A 125 -1.12 2.87 7.90
N VAL A 126 -0.05 2.44 8.58
CA VAL A 126 0.10 2.69 10.02
C VAL A 126 0.20 4.19 10.32
N GLY A 127 0.79 4.97 9.42
CA GLY A 127 0.82 6.44 9.46
C GLY A 127 -0.59 7.06 9.52
N HIS A 128 -1.53 6.57 8.69
CA HIS A 128 -2.92 7.02 8.74
C HIS A 128 -3.60 6.77 10.10
N VAL A 129 -3.36 5.61 10.70
CA VAL A 129 -3.91 5.26 12.02
C VAL A 129 -3.27 6.11 13.11
N ALA A 130 -1.94 6.25 13.10
CA ALA A 130 -1.18 7.03 14.07
C ALA A 130 -1.60 8.52 14.07
N ALA A 131 -1.85 9.07 12.89
CA ALA A 131 -2.33 10.44 12.70
C ALA A 131 -3.86 10.59 12.84
N ARG A 132 -4.59 9.49 13.12
CA ARG A 132 -6.05 9.47 13.30
C ARG A 132 -6.83 10.02 12.10
N HIS A 133 -6.33 9.81 10.88
CA HIS A 133 -6.94 10.32 9.64
C HIS A 133 -8.38 9.79 9.39
N ALA A 134 -8.70 8.60 9.90
CA ALA A 134 -10.05 8.05 9.87
C ALA A 134 -10.99 8.64 10.94
N ALA A 135 -10.47 9.11 12.08
CA ALA A 135 -11.26 9.56 13.23
C ALA A 135 -11.88 10.95 13.06
N GLY A 136 -11.20 11.85 12.33
CA GLY A 136 -11.66 13.23 12.10
C GLY A 136 -13.00 13.34 11.35
N ARG A 137 -13.42 12.29 10.65
CA ARG A 137 -14.63 12.27 9.81
C ARG A 137 -15.77 11.42 10.36
N GLN A 138 -15.47 10.58 11.35
CA GLN A 138 -16.51 9.93 12.14
C GLN A 138 -17.28 11.00 12.92
N ARG A 139 -16.61 12.01 13.50
CA ARG A 139 -17.27 13.11 14.24
C ARG A 139 -18.24 13.93 13.38
N THR A 140 -17.93 14.19 12.11
CA THR A 140 -18.82 14.92 11.18
C THR A 140 -20.00 14.08 10.70
N SER A 141 -19.96 12.75 10.85
CA SER A 141 -21.08 11.85 10.50
C SER A 141 -21.79 11.22 11.71
N THR A 142 -21.28 11.40 12.93
CA THR A 142 -21.88 10.88 14.18
C THR A 142 -22.50 11.94 15.08
N ILE A 143 -22.38 13.24 14.78
CA ILE A 143 -23.28 14.24 15.37
C ILE A 143 -24.76 13.96 15.00
N GLY A 144 -25.03 13.19 13.94
CA GLY A 144 -26.40 12.93 13.48
C GLY A 144 -27.06 11.59 13.85
N ALA A 145 -26.35 10.55 14.31
CA ALA A 145 -26.93 9.19 14.33
C ALA A 145 -26.72 8.34 15.59
N VAL A 146 -25.87 8.71 16.55
CA VAL A 146 -25.62 7.86 17.75
C VAL A 146 -26.11 8.47 19.06
N LEU A 147 -26.39 9.78 19.11
CA LEU A 147 -27.12 10.36 20.26
C LEU A 147 -28.60 9.97 20.32
N ALA A 148 -29.13 9.31 19.27
CA ALA A 148 -30.52 8.82 19.23
C ALA A 148 -30.69 7.34 19.66
N GLY A 149 -29.61 6.63 19.99
CA GLY A 149 -29.67 5.18 20.27
C GLY A 149 -29.83 4.79 21.74
N VAL A 150 -29.68 5.74 22.68
CA VAL A 150 -29.73 5.46 24.14
C VAL A 150 -31.07 5.88 24.76
N VAL A 151 -31.98 6.48 23.99
CA VAL A 151 -33.33 6.82 24.45
C VAL A 151 -34.35 6.10 23.57
N GLY A 152 -34.88 4.97 24.04
CA GLY A 152 -35.96 4.27 23.34
C GLY A 152 -36.04 2.78 23.63
N THR A 153 -36.21 2.40 24.90
CA THR A 153 -36.82 1.13 25.27
C THR A 153 -38.23 1.01 24.68
N ALA A 154 -38.63 -0.23 24.35
CA ALA A 154 -39.98 -0.67 23.95
C ALA A 154 -40.34 -0.64 22.44
N ALA A 155 -39.71 -1.53 21.66
CA ALA A 155 -40.39 -2.16 20.52
C ALA A 155 -39.63 -3.45 20.14
N GLY A 156 -40.31 -4.60 20.25
CA GLY A 156 -39.78 -5.88 19.80
C GLY A 156 -39.58 -5.89 18.28
N ASN A 157 -38.34 -5.74 17.84
CA ASN A 157 -37.75 -6.47 16.71
C ASN A 157 -36.24 -6.14 16.58
N SER A 158 -35.44 -7.18 16.84
CA SER A 158 -34.01 -7.38 16.55
C SER A 158 -33.06 -6.15 16.49
N THR A 159 -32.71 -5.61 17.66
CA THR A 159 -31.45 -4.86 17.85
C THR A 159 -30.22 -5.65 17.34
N LEU A 160 -30.28 -6.98 17.37
CA LEU A 160 -29.24 -7.89 16.85
C LEU A 160 -29.10 -7.83 15.31
N GLY A 161 -30.19 -7.63 14.56
CA GLY A 161 -30.14 -7.53 13.09
C GLY A 161 -29.54 -6.21 12.59
N ARG A 162 -29.76 -5.11 13.34
CA ARG A 162 -29.12 -3.81 13.07
C ARG A 162 -27.64 -3.78 13.47
N LEU A 163 -27.25 -4.51 14.52
CA LEU A 163 -25.84 -4.68 14.92
C LEU A 163 -25.06 -5.57 13.96
N ALA A 164 -25.65 -6.68 13.50
CA ALA A 164 -25.03 -7.58 12.52
C ALA A 164 -24.79 -6.89 11.16
N GLY A 165 -25.73 -6.05 10.69
CA GLY A 165 -25.55 -5.26 9.47
C GLY A 165 -24.83 -3.91 9.65
N GLY A 166 -24.63 -3.45 10.90
CA GLY A 166 -23.98 -2.17 11.22
C GLY A 166 -22.45 -2.26 11.19
N GLY A 167 -21.89 -3.37 11.69
CA GLY A 167 -20.45 -3.62 11.67
C GLY A 167 -19.88 -3.71 10.25
N ALA A 168 -20.52 -4.50 9.38
CA ALA A 168 -20.13 -4.65 7.98
C ALA A 168 -20.15 -3.33 7.20
N ARG A 169 -21.21 -2.52 7.37
CA ARG A 169 -21.31 -1.18 6.73
C ARG A 169 -20.26 -0.20 7.26
N THR A 170 -19.87 -0.32 8.53
CA THR A 170 -18.81 0.52 9.12
C THR A 170 -17.43 0.10 8.63
N ALA A 171 -17.16 -1.21 8.54
CA ALA A 171 -15.91 -1.75 8.02
C ALA A 171 -15.69 -1.39 6.55
N ALA A 172 -16.69 -1.60 5.70
CA ALA A 172 -16.66 -1.22 4.28
C ALA A 172 -16.44 0.29 4.08
N ARG A 173 -17.00 1.13 4.97
CA ARG A 173 -16.77 2.58 4.94
C ARG A 173 -15.32 2.91 5.26
N LEU A 174 -14.71 2.32 6.29
CA LEU A 174 -13.33 2.61 6.69
C LEU A 174 -12.31 2.34 5.57
N VAL A 175 -12.52 1.29 4.78
CA VAL A 175 -11.59 0.86 3.71
C VAL A 175 -11.84 1.53 2.36
N THR A 176 -12.90 2.31 2.21
CA THR A 176 -13.23 3.06 0.98
C THR A 176 -13.07 4.58 1.14
N LEU A 177 -12.59 5.03 2.30
CA LEU A 177 -12.36 6.45 2.56
C LEU A 177 -11.22 6.98 1.69
N LYS A 178 -11.52 7.99 0.88
CA LYS A 178 -10.52 8.80 0.18
C LYS A 178 -9.83 9.76 1.15
N TYR A 179 -8.52 9.78 1.20
CA TYR A 179 -7.75 10.70 2.02
C TYR A 179 -7.47 12.01 1.28
N GLY A 180 -7.43 13.11 2.05
CA GLY A 180 -7.04 14.42 1.53
C GLY A 180 -5.53 14.50 1.29
N ARG A 181 -5.10 15.44 0.44
CA ARG A 181 -3.68 15.61 0.07
C ARG A 181 -2.77 15.82 1.29
N ASP A 182 -3.19 16.64 2.26
CA ASP A 182 -2.42 16.86 3.49
C ASP A 182 -2.33 15.61 4.36
N GLN A 183 -3.36 14.77 4.36
CA GLN A 183 -3.36 13.49 5.08
C GLN A 183 -2.38 12.50 4.42
N GLU A 184 -2.34 12.45 3.10
CA GLU A 184 -1.36 11.65 2.36
C GLU A 184 0.07 12.14 2.63
N TYR A 185 0.31 13.46 2.56
CA TYR A 185 1.63 14.03 2.87
C TYR A 185 2.10 13.76 4.29
N GLN A 186 1.19 13.78 5.27
CA GLN A 186 1.51 13.44 6.64
C GLN A 186 1.79 11.94 6.80
N ALA A 187 0.99 11.08 6.15
CA ALA A 187 1.21 9.64 6.17
C ALA A 187 2.52 9.25 5.48
N ASP A 188 2.88 9.89 4.36
CA ASP A 188 4.17 9.72 3.67
C ASP A 188 5.35 10.06 4.60
N ALA A 189 5.28 11.21 5.28
CA ALA A 189 6.33 11.64 6.22
C ALA A 189 6.48 10.67 7.40
N LEU A 190 5.37 10.19 7.95
CA LEU A 190 5.38 9.19 9.02
C LEU A 190 5.91 7.84 8.51
N GLY A 191 5.46 7.38 7.35
CA GLY A 191 5.87 6.13 6.73
C GLY A 191 7.37 6.09 6.47
N VAL A 192 7.94 7.14 5.85
CA VAL A 192 9.39 7.26 5.63
C VAL A 192 10.15 7.20 6.95
N ARG A 193 9.66 7.89 7.99
CA ARG A 193 10.27 7.84 9.33
C ARG A 193 10.23 6.42 9.92
N TYR A 194 9.11 5.72 9.81
CA TYR A 194 8.93 4.37 10.37
C TYR A 194 9.83 3.36 9.69
N ILE A 195 9.91 3.37 8.36
CA ILE A 195 10.79 2.43 7.64
C ILE A 195 12.27 2.74 7.88
N ALA A 196 12.64 4.03 7.99
CA ALA A 196 14.00 4.41 8.35
C ALA A 196 14.39 3.89 9.75
N ALA A 197 13.49 4.05 10.73
CA ALA A 197 13.66 3.56 12.10
C ALA A 197 13.68 2.03 12.19
N ALA A 198 12.91 1.34 11.35
CA ALA A 198 12.92 -0.13 11.19
C ALA A 198 14.13 -0.66 10.40
N ASN A 199 15.10 0.22 10.09
CA ASN A 199 16.30 -0.07 9.32
C ASN A 199 16.11 -0.49 7.85
N TYR A 200 15.00 -0.10 7.24
CA TYR A 200 14.80 -0.22 5.80
C TYR A 200 15.38 0.98 5.04
N ASN A 201 15.49 0.82 3.71
CA ASN A 201 15.82 1.89 2.77
C ASN A 201 14.65 2.88 2.68
N PRO A 202 14.82 4.15 3.09
CA PRO A 202 13.73 5.13 3.07
C PRO A 202 13.33 5.58 1.66
N TYR A 203 14.20 5.40 0.66
CA TYR A 203 13.87 5.71 -0.74
C TYR A 203 12.82 4.77 -1.33
N ALA A 204 12.60 3.60 -0.71
CA ALA A 204 11.60 2.64 -1.16
C ALA A 204 10.17 3.20 -1.15
N ALA A 205 9.89 4.22 -0.32
CA ALA A 205 8.61 4.92 -0.37
C ALA A 205 8.41 5.66 -1.70
N ALA A 206 9.45 6.35 -2.19
CA ALA A 206 9.39 7.03 -3.49
C ALA A 206 9.30 6.01 -4.64
N ASP A 207 10.07 4.92 -4.56
CA ASP A 207 10.09 3.85 -5.58
C ASP A 207 8.72 3.16 -5.69
N MET A 208 8.07 2.90 -4.55
CA MET A 208 6.72 2.34 -4.53
C MET A 208 5.69 3.32 -5.10
N LEU A 209 5.72 4.59 -4.68
CA LEU A 209 4.80 5.61 -5.20
C LEU A 209 4.96 5.79 -6.71
N PHE A 210 6.20 5.75 -7.23
CA PHE A 210 6.44 5.77 -8.66
C PHE A 210 5.84 4.53 -9.36
N SER A 211 6.07 3.33 -8.82
CA SER A 211 5.52 2.08 -9.36
C SER A 211 3.98 2.08 -9.39
N LEU A 212 3.35 2.66 -8.38
CA LEU A 212 1.89 2.84 -8.30
C LEU A 212 1.36 3.81 -9.36
N ASP A 213 2.06 4.94 -9.59
CA ASP A 213 1.69 5.90 -10.63
C ASP A 213 1.74 5.25 -12.03
N GLN A 214 2.81 4.49 -12.31
CA GLN A 214 2.96 3.77 -13.57
C GLN A 214 1.89 2.67 -13.75
N SER A 215 1.60 1.90 -12.70
CA SER A 215 0.52 0.89 -12.73
C SER A 215 -0.85 1.51 -13.04
N SER A 216 -1.16 2.65 -12.42
CA SER A 216 -2.40 3.38 -12.69
C SER A 216 -2.48 3.90 -14.13
N GLY A 217 -1.36 4.39 -14.67
CA GLY A 217 -1.27 4.84 -16.05
C GLY A 217 -1.61 3.72 -17.04
N ILE A 218 -1.04 2.52 -16.84
CA ILE A 218 -1.32 1.33 -17.66
C ILE A 218 -2.79 0.92 -17.52
N ALA A 219 -3.32 0.88 -16.29
CA ALA A 219 -4.71 0.51 -16.04
C ALA A 219 -5.70 1.46 -16.73
N ALA A 220 -5.36 2.76 -16.83
CA ALA A 220 -6.18 3.76 -17.53
C ALA A 220 -6.14 3.60 -19.06
N GLN A 221 -5.04 3.07 -19.61
CA GLN A 221 -4.85 2.83 -21.05
C GLN A 221 -5.47 1.50 -21.53
N SER A 222 -5.68 0.54 -20.63
CA SER A 222 -6.23 -0.78 -20.96
C SER A 222 -7.65 -0.67 -21.53
N SER A 223 -7.89 -1.35 -22.64
CA SER A 223 -9.14 -1.28 -23.41
C SER A 223 -9.88 -2.61 -23.36
N GLY A 224 -10.86 -2.76 -22.47
CA GLY A 224 -11.82 -3.87 -22.58
C GLY A 224 -12.36 -4.50 -21.29
N THR A 225 -11.87 -4.13 -20.13
CA THR A 225 -12.54 -4.44 -18.85
C THR A 225 -12.55 -3.13 -18.07
N ALA A 226 -13.62 -2.82 -17.35
CA ALA A 226 -13.89 -1.50 -16.76
C ALA A 226 -12.60 -0.80 -16.34
N ARG A 227 -12.44 0.49 -16.72
CA ARG A 227 -11.38 1.41 -16.27
C ARG A 227 -11.44 1.57 -14.75
N THR A 228 -11.23 0.48 -14.04
CA THR A 228 -11.34 0.36 -12.61
C THR A 228 -9.97 0.72 -12.10
N LEU A 229 -9.87 1.95 -11.59
CA LEU A 229 -8.69 2.38 -10.87
C LEU A 229 -8.35 1.31 -9.81
N PRO A 230 -7.06 1.02 -9.60
CA PRO A 230 -6.63 0.19 -8.48
C PRO A 230 -7.31 0.62 -7.17
N GLY A 231 -7.58 -0.33 -6.28
CA GLY A 231 -8.26 -0.06 -5.01
C GLY A 231 -7.55 1.05 -4.21
N TRP A 232 -6.22 0.96 -4.15
CA TRP A 232 -5.38 1.97 -3.48
C TRP A 232 -5.54 3.37 -4.11
N ALA A 233 -5.70 3.50 -5.43
CA ALA A 233 -5.75 4.81 -6.10
C ALA A 233 -7.05 5.57 -5.79
N SER A 234 -8.11 4.83 -5.43
CA SER A 234 -9.39 5.39 -5.02
C SER A 234 -9.33 5.97 -3.60
N THR A 235 -8.54 5.37 -2.71
CA THR A 235 -8.40 5.77 -1.29
C THR A 235 -7.21 6.70 -1.05
N HIS A 236 -6.09 6.48 -1.76
CA HIS A 236 -4.82 7.18 -1.65
C HIS A 236 -4.46 7.84 -2.98
N PRO A 237 -4.96 9.06 -3.28
CA PRO A 237 -4.57 9.78 -4.48
C PRO A 237 -3.05 9.96 -4.53
N ASN A 238 -2.45 9.52 -5.62
CA ASN A 238 -1.02 9.66 -5.87
C ASN A 238 -0.75 10.76 -6.90
N GLY A 239 0.52 11.13 -7.06
CA GLY A 239 1.00 12.04 -8.09
C GLY A 239 2.48 12.37 -7.93
N PRO A 240 3.07 13.06 -8.91
CA PRO A 240 4.51 13.35 -8.94
C PRO A 240 4.99 14.14 -7.72
N ASP A 241 4.14 14.99 -7.14
CA ASP A 241 4.43 15.74 -5.92
C ASP A 241 4.76 14.82 -4.73
N ARG A 242 4.03 13.70 -4.58
CA ARG A 242 4.26 12.74 -3.48
C ARG A 242 5.57 11.99 -3.65
N VAL A 243 5.89 11.57 -4.88
CA VAL A 243 7.17 10.93 -5.21
C VAL A 243 8.33 11.86 -4.85
N ALA A 244 8.29 13.11 -5.35
CA ALA A 244 9.34 14.10 -5.08
C ALA A 244 9.49 14.40 -3.58
N ARG A 245 8.38 14.50 -2.85
CA ARG A 245 8.39 14.69 -1.39
C ARG A 245 8.96 13.47 -0.64
N ALA A 246 8.58 12.26 -1.03
CA ALA A 246 9.10 11.03 -0.43
C ALA A 246 10.62 10.94 -0.62
N GLU A 247 11.14 11.34 -1.79
CA GLU A 247 12.59 11.42 -2.01
C GLU A 247 13.27 12.46 -1.11
N GLN A 248 12.67 13.64 -0.93
CA GLN A 248 13.20 14.68 -0.04
C GLN A 248 13.22 14.22 1.42
N LEU A 249 12.14 13.57 1.87
CA LEU A 249 12.05 12.97 3.20
C LEU A 249 13.11 11.88 3.39
N ALA A 250 13.31 11.02 2.38
CA ALA A 250 14.34 9.98 2.41
C ALA A 250 15.75 10.58 2.52
N LYS A 251 16.07 11.62 1.73
CA LYS A 251 17.34 12.36 1.80
C LYS A 251 17.58 12.94 3.20
N ALA A 252 16.54 13.47 3.84
CA ALA A 252 16.63 14.04 5.19
C ALA A 252 16.95 13.01 6.29
N THR A 253 16.78 11.71 6.03
CA THR A 253 17.18 10.66 7.00
C THR A 253 18.69 10.42 7.08
N ALA A 254 19.49 11.09 6.24
CA ALA A 254 20.93 10.90 6.07
C ALA A 254 21.35 9.46 5.69
N LYS A 255 20.41 8.57 5.38
CA LYS A 255 20.72 7.27 4.78
C LYS A 255 21.04 7.46 3.30
N THR A 256 22.12 6.83 2.85
CA THR A 256 22.47 6.79 1.42
C THR A 256 21.47 5.92 0.67
N ARG A 257 21.04 6.36 -0.52
CA ARG A 257 20.31 5.48 -1.44
C ARG A 257 21.22 4.29 -1.77
N PRO A 258 20.83 3.04 -1.47
CA PRO A 258 21.62 1.88 -1.84
C PRO A 258 21.86 1.85 -3.36
N ALA A 259 22.93 1.20 -3.78
CA ALA A 259 23.09 0.85 -5.19
C ALA A 259 21.85 0.09 -5.68
N ALA A 260 21.53 0.18 -6.96
CA ALA A 260 20.40 -0.50 -7.59
C ALA A 260 20.61 -2.02 -7.67
N THR A 261 20.69 -2.68 -6.52
CA THR A 261 20.81 -4.13 -6.36
C THR A 261 19.43 -4.70 -6.06
N GLN A 262 19.08 -5.80 -6.74
CA GLN A 262 17.80 -6.46 -6.51
C GLN A 262 17.72 -7.10 -5.13
N ASP A 263 16.56 -6.98 -4.50
CA ASP A 263 16.20 -7.79 -3.33
C ASP A 263 15.80 -9.19 -3.79
N THR A 264 16.80 -10.01 -4.13
CA THR A 264 16.57 -11.34 -4.70
C THR A 264 15.86 -12.29 -3.73
N ALA A 265 15.99 -12.09 -2.42
CA ALA A 265 15.27 -12.86 -1.42
C ALA A 265 13.76 -12.53 -1.45
N PHE A 266 13.42 -11.24 -1.50
CA PHE A 266 12.04 -10.80 -1.66
C PHE A 266 11.44 -11.29 -2.98
N LEU A 267 12.16 -11.13 -4.10
CA LEU A 267 11.67 -11.61 -5.40
C LEU A 267 11.38 -13.11 -5.37
N ARG A 268 12.31 -13.94 -4.88
CA ARG A 268 12.09 -15.40 -4.75
C ARG A 268 10.92 -15.76 -3.83
N MET A 269 10.64 -14.97 -2.79
CA MET A 269 9.49 -15.16 -1.91
C MET A 269 8.15 -15.03 -2.65
N LEU A 270 8.08 -14.21 -3.70
CA LEU A 270 6.87 -14.05 -4.53
C LEU A 270 6.61 -15.21 -5.49
N ASP A 271 7.60 -16.08 -5.73
CA ASP A 271 7.47 -17.17 -6.69
C ASP A 271 6.31 -18.10 -6.33
N GLY A 272 5.47 -18.41 -7.32
CA GLY A 272 4.31 -19.26 -7.16
C GLY A 272 3.04 -18.57 -6.62
N MET A 273 3.11 -17.28 -6.28
CA MET A 273 1.95 -16.54 -5.76
C MET A 273 0.87 -16.36 -6.85
N PRO A 274 -0.42 -16.61 -6.57
CA PRO A 274 -1.52 -16.36 -7.51
C PRO A 274 -1.57 -14.88 -7.93
N TYR A 275 -1.83 -14.64 -9.22
CA TYR A 275 -1.95 -13.32 -9.81
C TYR A 275 -3.33 -13.15 -10.48
N GLY A 276 -3.92 -11.96 -10.34
CA GLY A 276 -5.24 -11.67 -10.90
C GLY A 276 -6.38 -12.42 -10.22
N ASP A 277 -7.59 -12.29 -10.77
CA ASP A 277 -8.84 -12.82 -10.21
C ASP A 277 -9.15 -14.27 -10.61
N GLY A 278 -8.28 -14.88 -11.42
CA GLY A 278 -8.43 -16.25 -11.91
C GLY A 278 -9.46 -16.43 -13.03
N LYS A 279 -10.18 -15.38 -13.45
CA LYS A 279 -11.19 -15.46 -14.53
C LYS A 279 -10.54 -15.59 -15.92
N GLN A 280 -9.32 -15.10 -16.09
CA GLN A 280 -8.52 -15.23 -17.31
C GLN A 280 -7.63 -16.50 -17.33
N GLY A 281 -8.04 -17.52 -16.57
CA GLY A 281 -7.20 -18.67 -16.22
C GLY A 281 -6.45 -18.46 -14.91
N LYS A 282 -6.02 -19.55 -14.26
CA LYS A 282 -5.22 -19.47 -13.04
C LYS A 282 -3.85 -18.92 -13.42
N GLN A 283 -3.56 -17.66 -13.08
CA GLN A 283 -2.26 -17.04 -13.31
C GLN A 283 -1.43 -17.01 -12.03
N MET A 284 -0.11 -17.01 -12.17
CA MET A 284 0.80 -16.92 -11.04
C MET A 284 2.05 -16.12 -11.37
N ILE A 285 2.68 -15.57 -10.34
CA ILE A 285 4.01 -14.97 -10.43
C ILE A 285 5.04 -16.09 -10.55
N ARG A 286 5.89 -15.98 -11.57
CA ARG A 286 7.09 -16.80 -11.73
C ARG A 286 8.32 -15.92 -11.73
N ILE A 287 9.32 -16.30 -10.94
CA ILE A 287 10.61 -15.63 -10.91
C ILE A 287 11.56 -16.31 -11.90
N VAL A 288 12.07 -15.53 -12.85
CA VAL A 288 12.92 -16.00 -13.94
C VAL A 288 14.25 -15.28 -13.89
N THR A 289 15.34 -16.01 -14.10
CA THR A 289 16.66 -15.41 -14.30
C THR A 289 16.81 -15.01 -15.75
N VAL A 290 17.16 -13.74 -15.98
CA VAL A 290 17.38 -13.15 -17.30
C VAL A 290 18.59 -13.80 -17.96
N GLY A 291 18.40 -14.36 -19.14
CA GLY A 291 19.46 -14.96 -19.96
C GLY A 291 20.24 -13.94 -20.80
N PRO A 292 21.38 -14.34 -21.41
CA PRO A 292 22.22 -13.44 -22.23
C PRO A 292 21.55 -12.84 -23.46
N ARG A 293 20.46 -13.45 -23.95
CA ARG A 293 19.70 -13.02 -25.13
C ARG A 293 18.32 -12.46 -24.79
N ASP A 294 17.98 -12.42 -23.50
CA ASP A 294 16.69 -11.94 -23.07
C ASP A 294 16.64 -10.41 -23.14
N THR A 295 15.60 -9.90 -23.78
CA THR A 295 15.20 -8.49 -23.79
C THR A 295 13.82 -8.32 -23.16
N VAL A 296 13.44 -7.09 -22.82
CA VAL A 296 12.08 -6.73 -22.38
C VAL A 296 11.03 -7.32 -23.32
N ALA A 297 11.21 -7.17 -24.64
CA ALA A 297 10.29 -7.73 -25.63
C ALA A 297 10.19 -9.27 -25.55
N THR A 298 11.31 -9.98 -25.46
CA THR A 298 11.31 -11.45 -25.41
C THR A 298 10.75 -12.01 -24.10
N LEU A 299 10.89 -11.27 -22.99
CA LEU A 299 10.40 -11.67 -21.67
C LEU A 299 8.91 -11.36 -21.51
N SER A 300 8.50 -10.14 -21.85
CA SER A 300 7.10 -9.71 -21.83
C SER A 300 6.22 -10.55 -22.77
N ALA A 301 6.74 -11.01 -23.91
CA ALA A 301 6.00 -11.91 -24.81
C ALA A 301 5.54 -13.22 -24.12
N ARG A 302 6.27 -13.68 -23.10
CA ARG A 302 5.96 -14.88 -22.30
C ARG A 302 4.85 -14.63 -21.26
N MET A 303 4.48 -13.38 -21.01
CA MET A 303 3.47 -13.06 -20.00
C MET A 303 2.07 -13.42 -20.49
N ALA A 304 1.33 -14.06 -19.60
CA ALA A 304 -0.08 -14.39 -19.75
C ALA A 304 -0.96 -13.19 -19.33
N VAL A 305 -0.75 -12.01 -19.93
CA VAL A 305 -1.58 -10.82 -19.74
C VAL A 305 -2.19 -10.38 -21.08
N PRO A 306 -3.41 -9.83 -21.10
CA PRO A 306 -4.17 -9.66 -22.34
C PRO A 306 -3.66 -8.51 -23.23
N ASP A 307 -3.12 -7.46 -22.64
CA ASP A 307 -2.67 -6.24 -23.32
C ASP A 307 -1.43 -5.62 -22.65
N LEU A 308 -0.80 -4.65 -23.32
CA LEU A 308 0.28 -3.82 -22.78
C LEU A 308 1.41 -4.65 -22.11
N LYS A 309 1.83 -5.74 -22.77
CA LYS A 309 2.72 -6.73 -22.15
C LYS A 309 4.08 -6.13 -21.75
N GLN A 310 4.64 -5.24 -22.57
CA GLN A 310 5.94 -4.63 -22.30
C GLN A 310 5.84 -3.66 -21.12
N GLU A 311 4.85 -2.77 -21.15
CA GLU A 311 4.59 -1.79 -20.11
C GLU A 311 4.28 -2.49 -18.78
N ARG A 312 3.43 -3.53 -18.79
CA ARG A 312 3.13 -4.34 -17.61
C ARG A 312 4.35 -5.08 -17.10
N PHE A 313 5.21 -5.58 -18.00
CA PHE A 313 6.46 -6.22 -17.60
C PHE A 313 7.40 -5.23 -16.90
N GLU A 314 7.56 -4.04 -17.45
CA GLU A 314 8.42 -3.00 -16.88
C GLU A 314 7.92 -2.54 -15.51
N VAL A 315 6.63 -2.22 -15.40
CA VAL A 315 6.01 -1.79 -14.13
C VAL A 315 6.06 -2.89 -13.09
N LEU A 316 5.72 -4.13 -13.46
CA LEU A 316 5.82 -5.25 -12.54
C LEU A 316 7.24 -5.38 -12.01
N ASN A 317 8.26 -5.15 -12.83
CA ASN A 317 9.66 -5.34 -12.45
C ASN A 317 10.39 -4.07 -11.97
N GLY A 318 9.66 -2.95 -11.81
CA GLY A 318 10.25 -1.67 -11.42
C GLY A 318 11.32 -1.18 -12.39
N LEU A 319 11.20 -1.51 -13.68
CA LEU A 319 12.14 -1.11 -14.71
C LEU A 319 11.77 0.29 -15.23
N THR A 320 12.81 1.07 -15.51
CA THR A 320 12.74 2.39 -16.12
C THR A 320 13.70 2.45 -17.30
N GLU A 321 13.67 3.52 -18.10
CA GLU A 321 14.66 3.73 -19.17
C GLU A 321 16.11 3.64 -18.65
N ASP A 322 16.34 4.08 -17.41
CA ASP A 322 17.66 4.07 -16.76
C ASP A 322 18.03 2.71 -16.13
N THR A 323 17.07 1.78 -16.02
CA THR A 323 17.25 0.48 -15.36
C THR A 323 16.92 -0.66 -16.33
N PRO A 324 17.76 -0.90 -17.35
CA PRO A 324 17.49 -1.93 -18.34
C PRO A 324 17.67 -3.34 -17.77
N VAL A 325 16.99 -4.30 -18.38
CA VAL A 325 17.16 -5.73 -18.14
C VAL A 325 18.61 -6.16 -18.44
N ARG A 326 19.23 -6.92 -17.52
CA ARG A 326 20.60 -7.43 -17.66
C ARG A 326 20.67 -8.93 -17.35
N PRO A 327 21.56 -9.70 -18.02
CA PRO A 327 21.75 -11.10 -17.71
C PRO A 327 22.06 -11.33 -16.23
N GLY A 328 21.45 -12.36 -15.64
CA GLY A 328 21.57 -12.69 -14.22
C GLY A 328 20.58 -11.98 -13.29
N MET A 329 19.89 -10.94 -13.75
CA MET A 329 18.79 -10.33 -12.98
C MET A 329 17.64 -11.33 -12.79
N LEU A 330 16.91 -11.21 -11.69
CA LEU A 330 15.64 -11.89 -11.48
C LEU A 330 14.48 -11.00 -11.90
N VAL A 331 13.54 -11.52 -12.68
CA VAL A 331 12.34 -10.80 -13.09
C VAL A 331 11.09 -11.63 -12.80
N LYS A 332 10.00 -10.94 -12.50
CA LYS A 332 8.66 -11.45 -12.35
C LYS A 332 8.00 -11.56 -13.72
N LEU A 333 7.46 -12.73 -14.03
CA LEU A 333 6.54 -12.97 -15.13
C LEU A 333 5.19 -13.42 -14.56
N VAL A 334 4.11 -12.94 -15.16
CA VAL A 334 2.77 -13.52 -14.97
C VAL A 334 2.63 -14.67 -15.95
N VAL A 335 2.48 -15.90 -15.46
CA VAL A 335 2.35 -17.10 -16.29
C VAL A 335 1.03 -17.81 -16.02
N ALA A 336 0.52 -18.53 -17.02
CA ALA A 336 -0.61 -19.44 -16.82
C ALA A 336 -0.17 -20.67 -16.00
N ARG A 337 -1.05 -21.15 -15.14
CA ARG A 337 -0.89 -22.35 -14.32
C ARG A 337 -1.44 -23.59 -15.02
#